data_AF-A0A7Z9WXH6-F1
#
_entry.id   AF-A0A7Z9WXH6-F1
#
_cell.length_a   1.000
_cell.length_b   1.000
_cell.length_c   1.000
_cell.angle_alpha   90.00
_cell.angle_beta   90.00
_cell.angle_gamma   90.00
#
_symmetry.space_group_name_H-M   'P 1'
#
loop_
_entity.id
_entity.type
_entity.pdbx_description
1 polymer ?
#
loop_
_entity_poly.entity_id
_entity_poly.type
_entity_poly.pdbx_seq_one_letter_code
_entity_poly.pdbx_strand_id
1 'polypeptide(L)' 'MIVEVIVRTCPECASENIVRNGHDYKGSQKYHCYDCGSYGTLDKKEKTLKGQNSKR' A
#
# COMPACT_ATOMS: atom_id res chain seq x y z
N MET A 1 -19.50 22.55 6.19
CA MET A 1 -19.27 21.20 5.62
C MET A 1 -17.78 20.92 5.74
N ILE A 2 -17.40 19.85 6.44
CA ILE A 2 -16.00 19.42 6.55
C ILE A 2 -15.85 18.19 5.64
N VAL A 3 -14.78 18.15 4.85
CA VAL A 3 -14.46 17.02 3.95
C VAL A 3 -13.14 16.43 4.40
N GLU A 4 -13.13 15.14 4.72
CA GLU A 4 -11.91 14.40 5.03
C GLU A 4 -11.35 13.78 3.75
N VAL A 5 -10.06 13.98 3.51
CA VAL A 5 -9.35 13.47 2.32
C VAL A 5 -8.27 12.51 2.79
N ILE A 6 -8.31 11.26 2.32
CA ILE A 6 -7.28 10.27 2.64
C ILE A 6 -6.13 10.47 1.65
N VAL A 7 -5.05 11.10 2.11
CA VAL A 7 -3.80 11.20 1.35
C VAL A 7 -3.00 9.91 1.53
N ARG A 8 -2.49 9.37 0.43
CA ARG A 8 -1.66 8.17 0.42
C ARG A 8 -0.25 8.56 -0.01
N THR A 9 0.76 8.06 0.69
CA THR A 9 2.17 8.33 0.40
C THR A 9 2.91 7.06 -0.01
N CYS A 10 4.01 7.24 -0.72
CA CYS A 10 4.94 6.19 -1.10
C CYS A 10 5.58 5.58 0.17
N PRO A 11 5.54 4.26 0.37
CA PRO A 11 6.12 3.63 1.56
C PRO A 11 7.65 3.67 1.58
N GLU A 12 8.30 3.91 0.43
CA GLU A 12 9.77 3.93 0.31
C GLU A 12 10.36 5.32 0.55
N CYS A 13 9.72 6.39 0.04
CA CYS A 13 10.26 7.76 0.09
C CYS A 13 9.32 8.78 0.72
N ALA A 14 8.14 8.37 1.22
CA ALA A 14 7.10 9.22 1.78
C ALA A 14 6.50 10.28 0.83
N SER A 15 6.86 10.29 -0.46
CA SER A 15 6.27 11.20 -1.45
C SER A 15 4.78 10.92 -1.69
N GLU A 16 4.00 11.96 -1.91
CA GLU A 16 2.60 11.90 -2.35
C GLU A 16 2.45 11.72 -3.87
N ASN A 17 3.56 11.81 -4.62
CA ASN A 17 3.59 11.70 -6.08
C ASN A 17 3.53 10.23 -6.52
N ILE A 18 2.37 9.61 -6.26
CA ILE A 18 2.07 8.22 -6.59
C ILE A 18 0.83 8.12 -7.50
N VAL A 19 0.88 7.21 -8.46
CA VAL A 19 -0.22 6.95 -9.40
C VAL A 19 -0.59 5.49 -9.43
N ARG A 20 -1.86 5.19 -9.72
CA ARG A 20 -2.35 3.81 -9.88
C ARG A 20 -1.68 3.16 -11.09
N ASN A 21 -1.06 2.00 -10.88
CA ASN A 21 -0.33 1.23 -11.90
C ASN A 21 -0.93 -0.17 -12.08
N GLY A 22 -2.23 -0.22 -12.39
CA GLY A 22 -2.96 -1.48 -12.57
C GLY A 22 -3.05 -2.34 -11.31
N HIS A 23 -3.43 -3.61 -11.49
CA HIS A 23 -3.53 -4.57 -10.39
C HIS A 23 -2.48 -5.67 -10.54
N ASP A 24 -2.07 -6.28 -9.43
CA ASP A 24 -1.28 -7.50 -9.46
C ASP A 24 -2.14 -8.71 -9.91
N TYR A 25 -1.51 -9.86 -10.10
CA TYR A 25 -2.20 -11.11 -10.47
C TYR A 25 -3.21 -11.60 -9.41
N LYS A 26 -3.15 -11.07 -8.18
CA LYS A 26 -4.06 -11.34 -7.07
C LYS A 26 -5.17 -10.29 -6.94
N GLY A 27 -5.20 -9.30 -7.84
CA GLY A 27 -6.18 -8.21 -7.84
C GLY A 27 -5.87 -7.07 -6.87
N SER A 28 -4.68 -7.01 -6.28
CA SER A 28 -4.27 -5.90 -5.39
C SER A 28 -3.86 -4.69 -6.22
N GLN A 29 -4.32 -3.49 -5.85
CA GLN A 29 -4.00 -2.25 -6.56
C GLN A 29 -2.50 -1.94 -6.40
N LYS A 30 -1.79 -1.89 -7.53
CA LYS A 30 -0.40 -1.44 -7.59
C LYS A 30 -0.35 0.06 -7.85
N TYR A 31 0.74 0.66 -7.42
CA TYR A 31 1.06 2.07 -7.56
C TYR A 31 2.50 2.22 -8.04
N HIS A 32 2.75 3.32 -8.74
CA HIS A 32 4.07 3.78 -9.14
C HIS A 32 4.34 5.14 -8.50
N CYS A 33 5.51 5.31 -7.89
CA CYS A 33 5.97 6.58 -7.39
C CYS A 33 6.87 7.26 -8.42
N TYR A 34 6.55 8.49 -8.81
CA TYR A 34 7.34 9.24 -9.78
C TYR A 34 8.61 9.87 -9.20
N ASP A 35 8.66 10.08 -7.89
CA ASP A 35 9.82 10.73 -7.27
C ASP A 35 10.97 9.75 -7.02
N CYS A 36 10.69 8.54 -6.50
CA CYS A 36 11.72 7.52 -6.26
C CYS A 36 11.72 6.37 -7.26
N GLY A 37 10.75 6.32 -8.19
CA GLY A 37 10.63 5.26 -9.19
C GLY A 37 10.12 3.91 -8.64
N SER A 38 9.72 3.84 -7.37
CA SER A 38 9.27 2.58 -6.77
C SER A 38 7.93 2.09 -7.34
N TYR A 39 7.72 0.77 -7.29
CA TYR A 39 6.48 0.11 -7.68
C TYR A 39 6.03 -0.83 -6.57
N GLY A 40 4.75 -0.76 -6.19
CA GLY A 40 4.25 -1.61 -5.12
C GLY A 40 2.78 -1.42 -4.81
N THR A 41 2.26 -2.19 -3.87
CA THR A 41 0.90 -2.02 -3.35
C THR A 41 0.96 -1.19 -2.07
N LEU A 42 0.04 -0.24 -1.88
CA LEU A 42 0.00 0.59 -0.66
C LEU A 42 -0.59 -0.18 0.53
N ASP A 43 -1.48 -1.11 0.25
CA ASP A 43 -2.08 -1.96 1.26
C ASP A 43 -1.11 -3.09 1.62
N LYS A 44 -0.16 -2.82 2.50
CA LYS A 44 0.36 -3.90 3.36
C LYS A 44 -0.85 -4.33 4.18
N LYS A 45 -1.51 -5.44 3.82
CA LYS A 45 -2.46 -6.10 4.72
C LYS A 45 -1.73 -6.20 6.05
N GLU A 46 -2.14 -5.41 7.03
CA GLU A 46 -1.64 -5.58 8.37
C GLU A 46 -1.88 -7.05 8.68
N LYS A 47 -0.80 -7.81 8.81
CA LYS A 47 -0.89 -9.17 9.29
C LYS A 47 -1.37 -8.98 10.72
N THR A 48 -2.69 -9.00 10.91
CA THR A 48 -3.29 -9.21 12.22
C THR A 48 -2.51 -10.37 12.79
N LEU A 49 -1.85 -10.16 13.92
CA LEU A 49 -1.11 -11.17 14.67
C LEU A 49 -2.11 -12.28 15.04
N LYS A 50 -2.44 -13.17 14.09
CA LYS A 50 -3.13 -14.41 14.39
C LYS A 50 -2.08 -15.25 15.10
N GLY A 51 -2.27 -15.39 16.41
CA GLY A 51 -1.44 -16.20 17.29
C GLY A 51 -1.04 -17.49 16.59
N GLN A 52 0.27 -17.70 16.50
CA GLN A 52 0.85 -18.94 16.07
C GLN A 52 0.51 -19.97 17.15
N ASN A 53 -0.63 -20.65 17.06
CA ASN A 53 -0.85 -21.82 17.88
C ASN A 53 -0.05 -22.96 17.27
N SER A 54 1.23 -23.02 17.66
CA SER A 54 2.12 -24.13 17.35
C SER A 54 1.49 -25.40 17.91
N LYS A 55 1.12 -26.30 17.00
CA LYS A 55 0.77 -27.69 17.29
C LYS A 55 1.77 -28.28 18.28
N ARG A 56 1.26 -28.88 19.35
CA ARG A 56 1.94 -29.96 20.07
C ARG A 56 0.94 -31.11 20.18
#